data_AF-A0A2D8PCL6-F1
#
_entry.id   AF-A0A2D8PCL6-F1
#
_cell.length_a   1.000
_cell.length_b   1.000
_cell.length_c   1.000
_cell.angle_alpha   90.00
_cell.angle_beta   90.00
_cell.angle_gamma   90.00
#
_symmetry.space_group_name_H-M   'P 1'
#
loop_
_entity.id
_entity.type
_entity.pdbx_description
1 polymer ?
#
loop_
_entity_poly.entity_id
_entity_poly.type
_entity_poly.pdbx_seq_one_letter_code
_entity_poly.pdbx_strand_id
1 'polypeptide(L)'
;MTDVEAGNSLGFFILQDAAGLASTVSDTDTFGFVNGIGEAAKVSDGSDLYLQLNGSTEDLKIFHSYSESLNSDGVQHALSGVNAGGKSITIGFEDQTGGGDRDYGDVAFMVETLNGSL
;
A
#
# COMPACT_ATOMS: atom_id res chain seq x y z
N MET A 1 -12.82 13.70 -2.70
CA MET A 1 -12.35 12.96 -3.89
C MET A 1 -13.57 12.58 -4.71
N THR A 2 -13.56 12.94 -5.99
CA THR A 2 -14.36 12.22 -6.98
C THR A 2 -13.67 10.88 -7.24
N ASP A 3 -14.43 9.89 -7.69
CA ASP A 3 -14.03 8.51 -7.96
C ASP A 3 -12.68 8.33 -8.69
N VAL A 4 -12.14 7.10 -8.74
CA VAL A 4 -10.94 6.77 -9.53
C VAL A 4 -11.30 6.84 -11.02
N GLU A 5 -10.72 7.78 -11.76
CA GLU A 5 -11.01 7.92 -13.19
C GLU A 5 -10.64 6.67 -13.99
N ALA A 6 -11.44 6.37 -15.02
CA ALA A 6 -11.22 5.22 -15.88
C ALA A 6 -9.83 5.24 -16.53
N GLY A 7 -9.15 4.10 -16.53
CA GLY A 7 -7.80 3.94 -17.07
C GLY A 7 -6.68 4.13 -16.03
N ASN A 8 -6.99 4.62 -14.82
CA ASN A 8 -6.05 4.62 -13.71
C ASN A 8 -5.93 3.24 -13.06
N SER A 9 -4.77 2.97 -12.47
CA SER A 9 -4.51 1.77 -11.65
C SER A 9 -4.50 2.17 -10.18
N LEU A 10 -5.05 1.30 -9.32
CA LEU A 10 -5.01 1.45 -7.88
C LEU A 10 -3.99 0.49 -7.29
N GLY A 11 -3.14 0.99 -6.38
CA GLY A 11 -2.22 0.19 -5.59
C GLY A 11 -2.46 0.43 -4.10
N PHE A 12 -2.14 -0.57 -3.29
CA PHE A 12 -2.27 -0.52 -1.84
C PHE A 12 -0.90 -0.78 -1.21
N PHE A 13 -0.76 -0.37 0.04
CA PHE A 13 0.42 -0.67 0.83
C PHE A 13 0.05 -0.86 2.30
N ILE A 14 0.92 -1.57 3.03
CA ILE A 14 0.91 -1.65 4.49
C ILE A 14 2.26 -1.21 5.03
N LEU A 15 2.27 -0.78 6.30
CA LEU A 15 3.48 -0.43 7.04
C LEU A 15 3.71 -1.48 8.11
N GLN A 16 4.87 -2.12 8.09
CA GLN A 16 5.25 -3.07 9.13
C GLN A 16 5.55 -2.33 10.44
N ASP A 17 5.14 -2.91 11.58
CA ASP A 17 5.43 -2.43 12.93
C ASP A 17 5.02 -0.97 13.21
N ALA A 18 4.04 -0.45 12.45
CA ALA A 18 3.67 0.97 12.47
C ALA A 18 2.63 1.34 13.54
N ALA A 19 2.35 0.47 14.53
CA ALA A 19 1.34 0.76 15.56
C ALA A 19 1.65 2.04 16.36
N GLY A 20 2.93 2.30 16.63
CA GLY A 20 3.39 3.53 17.28
C GLY A 20 3.07 4.77 16.44
N LEU A 21 3.43 4.75 15.15
CA LEU A 21 3.12 5.83 14.21
C LEU A 21 1.61 6.02 14.05
N ALA A 22 0.85 4.94 13.85
CA ALA A 22 -0.60 4.99 13.67
C ALA A 22 -1.31 5.65 14.85
N SER A 23 -0.81 5.48 16.08
CA SER A 23 -1.37 6.12 17.27
C SER A 23 -1.19 7.65 17.32
N THR A 24 -0.30 8.20 16.49
CA THR A 24 -0.04 9.65 16.42
C THR A 24 -0.72 10.32 15.24
N VAL A 25 -1.26 9.54 14.29
CA VAL A 25 -1.91 10.05 13.07
C VAL A 25 -3.28 10.64 13.40
N SER A 26 -3.59 11.76 12.75
CA SER A 26 -4.84 12.51 12.82
C SER A 26 -5.37 12.86 11.44
N ASP A 27 -6.64 13.26 11.35
CA ASP A 27 -7.30 13.63 10.09
C ASP A 27 -6.71 14.89 9.42
N THR A 28 -5.88 15.65 10.13
CA THR A 28 -5.18 16.83 9.60
C THR A 28 -3.79 16.53 9.04
N ASP A 29 -3.29 15.32 9.27
CA ASP A 29 -1.96 14.94 8.80
C ASP A 29 -1.94 14.69 7.30
N THR A 30 -0.76 14.89 6.72
CA THR A 30 -0.51 14.70 5.29
C THR A 30 0.46 13.56 5.08
N PHE A 31 0.10 12.65 4.16
CA PHE A 31 0.94 11.54 3.74
C PHE A 31 1.51 11.81 2.34
N GLY A 32 2.77 11.42 2.14
CA GLY A 32 3.43 11.46 0.84
C GLY A 32 4.44 10.32 0.70
N PHE A 33 4.95 10.14 -0.51
CA PHE A 33 6.10 9.27 -0.75
C PHE A 33 7.26 10.07 -1.31
N VAL A 34 8.46 9.80 -0.82
CA VAL A 34 9.71 10.35 -1.36
C VAL A 34 10.71 9.24 -1.68
N ASN A 35 11.67 9.55 -2.55
CA ASN A 35 12.80 8.66 -2.83
C ASN A 35 13.97 8.92 -1.86
N GLY A 36 15.07 8.17 -2.01
CA GLY A 36 16.23 8.20 -1.13
C GLY A 36 17.02 9.52 -1.13
N ILE A 37 16.70 10.45 -2.04
CA ILE A 37 17.23 11.82 -2.06
C ILE A 37 16.22 12.87 -1.57
N GLY A 38 15.02 12.44 -1.14
CA GLY A 38 13.98 13.30 -0.59
C GLY A 38 13.09 13.99 -1.63
N GLU A 39 13.15 13.60 -2.91
CA GLU A 39 12.26 14.09 -3.95
C GLU A 39 10.95 13.28 -4.00
N ALA A 40 9.90 13.84 -4.60
CA ALA A 40 8.63 13.13 -4.78
C ALA A 40 8.84 11.81 -5.55
N ALA A 41 8.43 10.71 -4.93
CA ALA A 41 8.65 9.37 -5.43
C ALA A 41 7.80 9.02 -6.67
N LYS A 42 8.31 8.06 -7.44
CA LYS A 42 7.66 7.43 -8.59
C LYS A 42 7.77 5.92 -8.47
N VAL A 43 6.86 5.20 -9.12
CA VAL A 43 6.94 3.72 -9.24
C VAL A 43 8.26 3.26 -9.86
N SER A 44 8.87 4.08 -10.73
CA SER A 44 10.17 3.80 -11.34
C SER A 44 11.34 3.83 -10.36
N ASP A 45 11.16 4.37 -9.15
CA ASP A 45 12.19 4.43 -8.12
C ASP A 45 12.38 3.07 -7.42
N GLY A 46 11.54 2.07 -7.75
CA GLY A 46 11.69 0.71 -7.26
C GLY A 46 11.46 0.67 -5.74
N SER A 47 12.37 0.04 -5.02
CA SER A 47 12.31 -0.06 -3.56
C SER A 47 12.81 1.19 -2.83
N ASP A 48 13.26 2.22 -3.55
CA ASP A 48 13.72 3.48 -2.96
C ASP A 48 12.52 4.41 -2.71
N LEU A 49 11.60 3.96 -1.85
CA LEU A 49 10.34 4.62 -1.51
C LEU A 49 10.20 4.71 0.00
N TYR A 50 9.99 5.91 0.52
CA TYR A 50 9.81 6.18 1.94
C TYR A 50 8.53 6.96 2.16
N LEU A 51 7.84 6.64 3.26
CA LEU A 51 6.66 7.39 3.67
C LEU A 51 7.10 8.71 4.27
N GLN A 52 6.42 9.80 3.88
CA GLN A 52 6.45 11.05 4.61
C GLN A 52 5.14 11.26 5.37
N LEU A 53 5.28 11.65 6.63
CA LEU A 53 4.21 12.18 7.46
C LEU A 53 4.52 13.65 7.77
N ASN A 54 3.68 14.57 7.31
CA ASN A 54 3.86 16.02 7.51
C ASN A 54 5.23 16.56 7.06
N GLY A 55 5.79 15.96 5.99
CA GLY A 55 7.10 16.31 5.45
C GLY A 55 8.29 15.69 6.19
N SER A 56 8.06 14.99 7.31
CA SER A 56 9.07 14.16 7.98
C SER A 56 9.11 12.79 7.32
N THR A 57 10.31 12.27 7.02
CA THR A 57 10.45 10.93 6.45
C THR A 57 10.49 9.90 7.58
N GLU A 58 9.65 8.88 7.47
CA GLU A 58 9.54 7.80 8.45
C GLU A 58 10.41 6.61 8.03
N ASP A 59 11.18 6.06 8.97
CA ASP A 59 11.99 4.86 8.76
C ASP A 59 11.18 3.61 9.10
N LEU A 60 10.27 3.25 8.19
CA LEU A 60 9.41 2.08 8.30
C LEU A 60 9.51 1.20 7.06
N LYS A 61 9.29 -0.10 7.23
CA LYS A 61 9.14 -1.00 6.10
C LYS A 61 7.74 -0.85 5.50
N ILE A 62 7.73 -0.69 4.18
CA ILE A 62 6.51 -0.52 3.38
C ILE A 62 6.41 -1.71 2.44
N PHE A 63 5.25 -2.36 2.44
CA PHE A 63 4.95 -3.44 1.52
C PHE A 63 3.85 -3.00 0.57
N HIS A 64 4.19 -2.91 -0.70
CA HIS A 64 3.33 -2.46 -1.80
C HIS A 64 2.72 -3.65 -2.54
N SER A 65 1.45 -3.51 -2.93
CA SER A 65 0.72 -4.53 -3.68
C SER A 65 1.03 -4.54 -5.18
N TYR A 66 1.58 -3.44 -5.71
CA TYR A 66 1.69 -3.24 -7.16
C TYR A 66 2.78 -4.09 -7.81
N SER A 67 3.93 -4.23 -7.16
CA SER A 67 5.07 -5.02 -7.66
C SER A 67 6.03 -5.34 -6.52
N GLU A 68 6.56 -6.58 -6.48
CA GLU A 68 7.64 -6.97 -5.55
C GLU A 68 8.89 -6.07 -5.68
N SER A 69 9.12 -5.47 -6.85
CA SER A 69 10.25 -4.56 -7.07
C SER A 69 10.16 -3.26 -6.25
N LEU A 70 8.98 -2.94 -5.72
CA LEU A 70 8.77 -1.81 -4.82
C LEU A 70 9.04 -2.18 -3.35
N ASN A 71 9.15 -3.47 -3.04
CA ASN A 71 9.38 -3.96 -1.68
C ASN A 71 10.88 -4.08 -1.43
N SER A 72 11.37 -3.49 -0.34
CA SER A 72 12.81 -3.39 -0.08
C SER A 72 13.54 -4.72 0.14
N ASP A 73 12.82 -5.79 0.38
CA ASP A 73 13.35 -7.15 0.48
C ASP A 73 13.14 -7.99 -0.80
N GLY A 74 12.54 -7.40 -1.84
CA GLY A 74 12.28 -8.04 -3.12
C GLY A 74 11.23 -9.16 -3.05
N VAL A 75 10.37 -9.18 -2.03
CA VAL A 75 9.33 -10.22 -1.87
C VAL A 75 7.97 -9.71 -2.34
N GLN A 76 7.18 -10.58 -2.97
CA GLN A 76 5.76 -10.33 -3.24
C GLN A 76 4.96 -10.45 -1.93
N HIS A 77 4.66 -9.30 -1.32
CA HIS A 77 3.92 -9.23 -0.05
C HIS A 77 2.41 -9.18 -0.19
N ALA A 78 1.86 -9.00 -1.39
CA ALA A 78 0.42 -9.00 -1.59
C ALA A 78 0.01 -9.94 -2.71
N LEU A 79 -1.10 -10.64 -2.53
CA LEU A 79 -1.82 -11.30 -3.62
C LEU A 79 -3.19 -10.68 -3.76
N SER A 80 -3.70 -10.64 -4.98
CA SER A 80 -5.05 -10.18 -5.25
C SER A 80 -5.77 -11.09 -6.24
N GLY A 81 -7.08 -11.18 -6.10
CA GLY A 81 -7.93 -12.00 -6.96
C GLY A 81 -9.29 -11.35 -7.19
N VAL A 82 -9.80 -11.46 -8.41
CA VAL A 82 -11.17 -11.05 -8.75
C VAL A 82 -12.15 -12.05 -8.15
N ASN A 83 -13.07 -11.56 -7.33
CA ASN A 83 -14.11 -12.39 -6.73
C ASN A 83 -15.16 -12.80 -7.77
N ALA A 84 -15.90 -13.87 -7.46
CA ALA A 84 -16.99 -14.33 -8.32
C ALA A 84 -17.98 -13.20 -8.64
N GLY A 85 -18.33 -13.05 -9.93
CA GLY A 85 -19.19 -11.97 -10.41
C GLY A 85 -18.46 -10.70 -10.84
N GLY A 86 -17.15 -10.59 -10.62
CA GLY A 86 -16.30 -9.57 -11.25
C GLY A 86 -16.50 -8.13 -10.76
N LYS A 87 -17.19 -7.94 -9.62
CA LYS A 87 -17.51 -6.61 -9.06
C LYS A 87 -16.65 -6.23 -7.86
N SER A 88 -15.79 -7.14 -7.42
CA SER A 88 -14.85 -6.87 -6.34
C SER A 88 -13.58 -7.68 -6.53
N ILE A 89 -12.52 -7.19 -5.88
CA ILE A 89 -11.27 -7.89 -5.70
C ILE A 89 -11.03 -8.11 -4.21
N THR A 90 -10.44 -9.24 -3.85
CA THR A 90 -9.87 -9.47 -2.52
C THR A 90 -8.37 -9.29 -2.63
N ILE A 91 -7.79 -8.59 -1.66
CA ILE A 91 -6.35 -8.38 -1.53
C ILE A 91 -5.94 -8.91 -0.16
N GLY A 92 -4.93 -9.77 -0.14
CA GLY A 92 -4.29 -10.30 1.07
C GLY A 92 -2.83 -9.89 1.11
N PHE A 93 -2.32 -9.60 2.31
CA PHE A 93 -0.94 -9.20 2.57
C PHE A 93 -0.26 -10.12 3.58
N GLU A 94 1.04 -10.33 3.39
CA GLU A 94 2.01 -10.76 4.40
C GLU A 94 2.65 -9.51 5.03
N ASP A 95 2.62 -9.39 6.36
CA ASP A 95 3.11 -8.21 7.09
C ASP A 95 4.55 -8.34 7.63
N GLN A 96 5.23 -9.46 7.34
CA GLN A 96 6.58 -9.72 7.83
C GLN A 96 7.63 -9.70 6.72
N THR A 97 8.69 -8.90 6.91
CA THR A 97 9.91 -8.92 6.07
C THR A 97 10.38 -10.36 5.78
N GLY A 98 10.63 -10.68 4.51
CA GLY A 98 10.94 -12.04 4.04
C GLY A 98 9.72 -12.87 3.64
N GLY A 99 8.51 -12.32 3.85
CA GLY A 99 7.23 -12.88 3.44
C GLY A 99 6.65 -13.91 4.41
N GLY A 100 6.96 -13.83 5.70
CA GLY A 100 6.30 -14.63 6.74
C GLY A 100 6.12 -16.11 6.41
N ASP A 101 4.90 -16.62 6.57
CA ASP A 101 4.53 -17.99 6.21
C ASP A 101 3.81 -18.11 4.85
N ARG A 102 3.53 -16.97 4.19
CA ARG A 102 3.02 -16.86 2.82
C ARG A 102 1.59 -17.37 2.65
N ASP A 103 0.77 -17.26 3.68
CA ASP A 103 -0.67 -17.49 3.59
C ASP A 103 -1.46 -16.24 3.11
N TYR A 104 -0.81 -15.07 3.13
CA TYR A 104 -1.32 -13.74 2.76
C TYR A 104 -2.55 -13.32 3.58
N GLY A 105 -2.64 -13.81 4.82
CA GLY A 105 -3.76 -13.66 5.73
C GLY A 105 -3.58 -12.63 6.83
N ASP A 106 -2.37 -12.06 7.02
CA ASP A 106 -2.09 -11.10 8.09
C ASP A 106 -3.01 -9.87 7.98
N VAL A 107 -3.19 -9.36 6.76
CA VAL A 107 -4.19 -8.32 6.44
C VAL A 107 -4.92 -8.70 5.16
N ALA A 108 -6.24 -8.83 5.23
CA ALA A 108 -7.08 -9.07 4.06
C ALA A 108 -8.26 -8.10 4.01
N PHE A 109 -8.52 -7.54 2.83
CA PHE A 109 -9.65 -6.65 2.59
C PHE A 109 -10.21 -6.81 1.18
N MET A 110 -11.45 -6.37 1.01
CA MET A 110 -12.16 -6.36 -0.27
C MET A 110 -12.31 -4.94 -0.77
N VAL A 111 -12.11 -4.77 -2.07
CA VAL A 111 -12.41 -3.53 -2.78
C VAL A 111 -13.54 -3.83 -3.75
N GLU A 112 -14.65 -3.10 -3.60
CA GLU A 112 -15.83 -3.27 -4.44
C GLU A 112 -16.17 -1.99 -5.19
N THR A 113 -16.67 -2.16 -6.41
CA THR A 113 -17.28 -1.04 -7.13
C THR A 113 -18.66 -0.77 -6.54
N LEU A 114 -18.86 0.40 -5.97
CA LEU A 114 -20.19 0.84 -5.55
C LEU A 114 -20.91 1.41 -6.76
N ASN A 115 -22.02 0.78 -7.17
CA ASN A 115 -22.92 1.40 -8.15
C ASN A 115 -23.58 2.63 -7.49
N GLY A 116 -23.11 3.83 -7.80
CA GLY A 116 -23.68 5.06 -7.24
C GLY A 116 -25.08 5.36 -7.77
N SER A 117 -26.08 5.38 -6.90
CA SER A 117 -27.00 6.51 -6.83
C SER A 117 -26.84 7.16 -5.47
N LEU A 118 -26.11 8.28 -5.42
CA LEU A 118 -26.18 9.25 -4.32
C LEU A 118 -27.16 10.35 -4.72
#